data_AF-Q2S5J0-F1
#
_entry.id   AF-Q2S5J0-F1
#
_cell.length_a   1.000
_cell.length_b   1.000
_cell.length_c   1.000
_cell.angle_alpha   90.00
_cell.angle_beta   90.00
_cell.angle_gamma   90.00
#
_symmetry.space_group_name_H-M   'P 1'
#
loop_
_entity.id
_entity.type
_entity.pdbx_description
1 polymer ?
#
loop_
_entity_poly.entity_id
_entity_poly.type
_entity_poly.pdbx_seq_one_letter_code
_entity_poly.pdbx_strand_id
1 'polypeptide(L)'
;MPQTQKPDFPGNDLGDQFRFWPKHNEKIYERLENKHAWLEEKRAAAQGDGKPPATQRSEVDPLENEMILNIGPQHPATHGVLRCVVKMDGETIEKSVLDIGYLHRGIEKLAEHKTYQEFMPYTDRMDYLSPYSNNVAWCLAVEKLADIEVPERAQWIRMIMSELARISSHCLWLGVGMMDAGAVSGFVWTFQEREEIYSIMDEVAGARFTVSHSRIGGVANDFSPRAIEMIRDFVDTFPDRIAGWEGLLNKNRIWVERNKGVGRVTKEEALELGLTGPNLRGSGVPYDVRRFEPYLKYDEVDFTIPVREEGDCLARYFLRLDEMKQSVRIIEQCLDRMTEGPIRSDDAKEAYPSKEEVYYSMEGMIHDFMYTDVGTVPPKGAHSYHAIEGPKGELGFYLTSDGTGRPWRVRINAPSFTNLQAMEHMLEGEMVADTVVIIGSLDPVMGEADK
;
A
#
# COMPACT_ATOMS: atom_id res chain seq x y z
N MET A 1 -40.24 44.16 -21.67
CA MET A 1 -39.77 42.77 -21.66
C MET A 1 -39.60 42.37 -20.20
N PRO A 2 -40.40 41.45 -19.66
CA PRO A 2 -40.28 41.05 -18.26
C PRO A 2 -38.97 40.27 -18.10
N GLN A 3 -38.08 40.76 -17.24
CA GLN A 3 -36.87 40.05 -16.85
C GLN A 3 -37.30 38.76 -16.16
N THR A 4 -36.94 37.65 -16.78
CA THR A 4 -37.09 36.29 -16.28
C THR A 4 -36.48 36.18 -14.87
N GLN A 5 -37.32 35.85 -13.89
CA GLN A 5 -36.88 35.43 -12.57
C GLN A 5 -35.93 34.25 -12.74
N LYS A 6 -34.66 34.43 -12.33
CA LYS A 6 -33.72 33.33 -12.18
C LYS A 6 -34.31 32.37 -11.12
N PRO A 7 -34.27 31.05 -11.33
CA PRO A 7 -34.78 30.10 -10.35
C PRO A 7 -33.97 30.23 -9.05
N ASP A 8 -34.68 30.38 -7.93
CA ASP A 8 -34.15 30.34 -6.57
C ASP A 8 -33.52 28.96 -6.33
N PHE A 9 -32.19 28.87 -6.48
CA PHE A 9 -31.43 27.80 -5.87
C PHE A 9 -31.39 28.06 -4.35
N PRO A 10 -31.75 27.07 -3.52
CA PRO A 10 -31.70 27.24 -2.07
C PRO A 10 -30.23 27.35 -1.64
N GLY A 11 -29.82 28.53 -1.18
CA GLY A 11 -28.54 28.72 -0.49
C GLY A 11 -27.70 29.88 -1.01
N ASN A 12 -28.11 31.12 -0.70
CA ASN A 12 -27.18 32.25 -0.62
C ASN A 12 -26.46 32.33 0.75
N ASP A 13 -26.63 31.31 1.61
CA ASP A 13 -25.91 31.15 2.89
C ASP A 13 -24.62 30.32 2.73
N LEU A 14 -23.76 30.71 1.79
CA LEU A 14 -22.43 30.12 1.60
C LEU A 14 -21.40 30.56 2.68
N GLY A 15 -21.85 31.22 3.76
CA GLY A 15 -20.99 31.80 4.80
C GLY A 15 -20.26 30.78 5.69
N ASP A 16 -20.79 29.56 5.82
CA ASP A 16 -20.19 28.50 6.64
C ASP A 16 -19.50 27.39 5.84
N GLN A 17 -19.77 27.25 4.54
CA GLN A 17 -19.17 26.18 3.73
C GLN A 17 -17.65 26.39 3.51
N PHE A 18 -17.17 27.63 3.55
CA PHE A 18 -15.73 27.95 3.43
C PHE A 18 -14.99 28.02 4.78
N ARG A 19 -15.66 27.73 5.91
CA ARG A 19 -15.01 27.73 7.24
C ARG A 19 -14.33 26.42 7.62
N PHE A 20 -14.43 25.38 6.78
CA PHE A 20 -13.79 24.10 7.06
C PHE A 20 -12.27 24.24 7.18
N TRP A 21 -11.60 24.82 6.18
CA TRP A 21 -10.13 24.91 6.16
C TRP A 21 -9.53 25.73 7.31
N PRO A 22 -10.06 26.91 7.66
CA PRO A 22 -9.58 27.65 8.83
C PRO A 22 -9.71 26.84 10.14
N LYS A 23 -10.87 26.21 10.36
CA LYS A 23 -11.12 25.38 11.56
C LYS A 23 -10.28 24.10 11.58
N HIS A 24 -10.04 23.49 10.42
CA HIS A 24 -9.20 22.29 10.28
C HIS A 24 -7.75 22.62 10.61
N ASN A 25 -7.24 23.74 10.09
CA ASN A 25 -5.89 24.22 10.41
C ASN A 25 -5.74 24.53 11.89
N GLU A 26 -6.70 25.23 12.49
CA GLU A 26 -6.70 25.53 13.93
C GLU A 26 -6.62 24.24 14.76
N LYS A 27 -7.44 23.23 14.44
CA LYS A 27 -7.39 21.91 15.10
C LYS A 27 -6.07 21.18 14.91
N ILE A 28 -5.42 21.30 13.76
CA ILE A 28 -4.10 20.70 13.53
C ILE A 28 -3.05 21.37 14.42
N TYR A 29 -3.07 22.70 14.52
CA TYR A 29 -2.16 23.43 15.39
C TYR A 29 -2.44 23.10 16.87
N GLU A 30 -3.70 23.03 17.28
CA GLU A 30 -4.07 22.53 18.61
C GLU A 30 -3.57 21.09 18.84
N ARG A 31 -3.63 20.22 17.84
CA ARG A 31 -3.12 18.84 17.94
C ARG A 31 -1.60 18.81 18.10
N LEU A 32 -0.89 19.68 17.38
CA LEU A 32 0.56 19.84 17.46
C LEU A 32 0.98 20.31 18.87
N GLU A 33 0.27 21.29 19.43
CA GLU A 33 0.51 21.79 20.79
C GLU A 33 0.18 20.74 21.86
N ASN A 34 -0.95 20.04 21.71
CA ASN A 34 -1.40 19.02 22.67
C ASN A 34 -0.64 17.68 22.54
N LYS A 35 0.13 17.47 21.47
CA LYS A 35 0.87 16.22 21.27
C LYS A 35 1.86 16.05 22.42
N HIS A 36 1.77 14.91 23.12
CA HIS A 36 2.52 14.60 24.36
C HIS A 36 2.19 15.43 25.61
N ALA A 37 1.15 16.28 25.62
CA ALA A 37 0.80 17.08 26.80
C ALA A 37 0.63 16.23 28.09
N TRP A 38 0.02 15.05 27.98
CA TRP A 38 -0.12 14.07 29.06
C TRP A 38 1.20 13.43 29.55
N LEU A 39 2.18 13.26 28.66
CA LEU A 39 3.52 12.72 28.94
C LEU A 39 4.40 13.80 29.56
N GLU A 40 4.28 15.04 29.09
CA GLU A 40 4.89 16.23 29.69
C GLU A 40 4.33 16.49 31.09
N GLU A 41 3.00 16.39 31.28
CA GLU A 41 2.37 16.43 32.61
C GLU A 41 2.84 15.30 33.52
N LYS A 42 3.00 14.07 33.01
CA LYS A 42 3.57 12.95 33.78
C LYS A 42 5.04 13.13 34.11
N ARG A 43 5.85 13.68 33.19
CA ARG A 43 7.27 14.00 33.44
C ARG A 43 7.40 15.13 34.45
N ALA A 44 6.57 16.16 34.36
CA ALA A 44 6.47 17.24 35.34
C ALA A 44 6.03 16.72 36.72
N ALA A 45 5.04 15.82 36.76
CA ALA A 45 4.60 15.17 37.99
C ALA A 45 5.65 14.20 38.58
N ALA A 46 6.46 13.54 37.74
CA ALA A 46 7.57 12.69 38.17
C ALA A 46 8.79 13.51 38.65
N GLN A 47 8.95 14.73 38.13
CA GLN A 47 9.95 15.72 38.57
C GLN A 47 9.44 16.58 39.74
N GLY A 48 8.65 16.04 40.67
CA GLY A 48 8.47 16.62 42.01
C GLY A 48 7.84 18.03 42.14
N ASP A 49 7.60 18.75 41.05
CA ASP A 49 6.95 20.06 41.09
C ASP A 49 5.43 19.86 41.00
N GLY A 50 4.82 19.72 42.17
CA GLY A 50 3.38 19.52 42.37
C GLY A 50 2.51 20.74 42.04
N LYS A 51 2.71 21.36 40.88
CA LYS A 51 1.75 22.30 40.28
C LYS A 51 1.38 21.77 38.89
N PRO A 52 0.08 21.75 38.52
CA PRO A 52 -0.26 21.62 37.11
C PRO A 52 0.50 22.72 36.36
N PRO A 53 0.96 22.49 35.12
CA PRO A 53 1.53 23.58 34.35
C PRO A 53 0.42 24.61 34.25
N ALA A 54 0.56 25.70 35.02
CA ALA A 54 -0.06 26.92 34.61
C ALA A 54 0.41 27.08 33.16
N THR A 55 -0.51 27.36 32.26
CA THR A 55 -0.23 28.08 31.02
C THR A 55 0.34 29.46 31.37
N GLN A 56 1.44 29.49 32.13
CA GLN A 56 2.55 30.37 31.88
C GLN A 56 2.90 30.04 30.44
N ARG A 57 2.37 30.84 29.52
CA ARG A 57 3.21 31.34 28.44
C ARG A 57 4.56 31.53 29.09
N SER A 58 5.51 30.65 28.80
CA SER A 58 6.90 30.98 29.01
C SER A 58 7.01 32.42 28.50
N GLU A 59 7.56 33.31 29.33
CA GLU A 59 8.13 34.52 28.76
C GLU A 59 8.95 34.01 27.59
N VAL A 60 8.46 34.23 26.36
CA VAL A 60 9.03 33.67 25.14
C VAL A 60 10.50 33.97 25.25
N ASP A 61 11.33 32.95 25.52
CA ASP A 61 12.75 33.18 25.62
C ASP A 61 13.09 33.74 24.24
N PRO A 62 13.57 34.99 24.11
CA PRO A 62 13.80 35.59 22.81
C PRO A 62 14.85 34.82 21.98
N LEU A 63 15.47 33.78 22.55
CA LEU A 63 16.35 32.82 21.90
C LEU A 63 15.64 31.53 21.42
N GLU A 64 14.48 31.15 21.98
CA GLU A 64 13.69 29.99 21.52
C GLU A 64 12.89 30.39 20.26
N ASN A 65 13.50 30.18 19.10
CA ASN A 65 12.86 30.40 17.80
C ASN A 65 12.17 29.12 17.33
N GLU A 66 11.07 28.77 17.98
CA GLU A 66 10.21 27.71 17.51
C GLU A 66 9.56 28.12 16.18
N MET A 67 9.80 27.34 15.13
CA MET A 67 9.19 27.54 13.82
C MET A 67 8.23 26.40 13.53
N ILE A 68 7.04 26.72 13.01
CA ILE A 68 6.12 25.72 12.47
C ILE A 68 6.28 25.72 10.96
N LEU A 69 6.83 24.64 10.41
CA LEU A 69 6.97 24.44 8.97
C LEU A 69 5.87 23.51 8.46
N ASN A 70 5.10 24.01 7.50
CA ASN A 70 4.17 23.17 6.73
C ASN A 70 4.89 22.62 5.50
N ILE A 71 5.23 21.33 5.52
CA ILE A 71 5.61 20.61 4.30
C ILE A 71 4.29 20.29 3.58
N GLY A 72 3.96 21.14 2.61
CA GLY A 72 2.67 21.09 1.94
C GLY A 72 2.49 19.93 0.96
N PRO A 73 1.25 19.71 0.49
CA PRO A 73 0.91 18.64 -0.45
C PRO A 73 1.50 18.83 -1.86
N GLN A 74 2.12 19.99 -2.14
CA GLN A 74 2.78 20.28 -3.42
C GLN A 74 4.31 20.30 -3.23
N HIS A 75 4.87 19.24 -2.65
CA HIS A 75 6.30 19.08 -2.45
C HIS A 75 6.79 17.80 -3.17
N PRO A 76 7.96 17.81 -3.85
CA PRO A 76 8.42 16.64 -4.59
C PRO A 76 8.64 15.41 -3.70
N ALA A 77 9.14 15.61 -2.47
CA ALA A 77 9.43 14.50 -1.54
C ALA A 77 8.20 13.91 -0.84
N THR A 78 7.00 14.49 -0.99
CA THR A 78 5.79 13.94 -0.35
C THR A 78 5.10 12.87 -1.21
N HIS A 79 5.65 12.54 -2.39
CA HIS A 79 5.19 11.49 -3.31
C HIS A 79 3.68 11.42 -3.48
N GLY A 80 3.08 12.58 -3.71
CA GLY A 80 1.65 12.76 -3.79
C GLY A 80 1.22 13.92 -2.92
N VAL A 81 0.05 13.78 -2.30
CA VAL A 81 -0.61 14.85 -1.55
C VAL A 81 -0.59 14.56 -0.05
N LEU A 82 0.61 14.56 0.54
CA LEU A 82 0.78 14.51 1.99
C LEU A 82 1.09 15.91 2.51
N ARG A 83 0.44 16.31 3.60
CA ARG A 83 0.83 17.47 4.37
C ARG A 83 1.42 17.02 5.70
N CYS A 84 2.67 17.39 5.94
CA CYS A 84 3.33 17.18 7.23
C CYS A 84 3.55 18.54 7.89
N VAL A 85 2.92 18.74 9.06
CA VAL A 85 3.11 19.94 9.88
C VAL A 85 4.15 19.61 10.93
N VAL A 86 5.27 20.32 10.90
CA VAL A 86 6.42 20.03 11.73
C VAL A 86 6.73 21.25 12.59
N LYS A 87 6.80 21.05 13.91
CA LYS A 87 7.33 22.01 14.86
C LYS A 87 8.84 21.75 15.00
N MET A 88 9.64 22.77 14.77
CA MET A 88 11.10 22.69 14.81
C MET A 88 11.69 23.74 15.74
N ASP A 89 12.76 23.33 16.42
CA ASP A 89 13.72 24.22 17.06
C ASP A 89 15.00 24.23 16.23
N GLY A 90 15.22 25.33 15.50
CA GLY A 90 16.27 25.40 14.48
C GLY A 90 16.08 24.36 13.37
N GLU A 91 16.97 23.38 13.29
CA GLU A 91 16.94 22.28 12.31
C GLU A 91 16.38 20.97 12.88
N THR A 92 16.15 20.89 14.18
CA THR A 92 15.70 19.66 14.86
C THR A 92 14.19 19.67 14.99
N ILE A 93 13.56 18.54 14.66
CA ILE A 93 12.11 18.37 14.76
C ILE A 93 11.74 18.01 16.21
N GLU A 94 10.88 18.81 16.84
CA GLU A 94 10.34 18.48 18.16
C GLU A 94 9.07 17.62 18.07
N LYS A 95 8.13 18.06 17.24
CA LYS A 95 6.79 17.45 17.12
C LYS A 95 6.39 17.47 15.65
N SER A 96 5.78 16.39 15.19
CA SER A 96 5.22 16.30 13.84
C SER A 96 3.77 15.85 13.88
N VAL A 97 2.93 16.39 13.00
CA VAL A 97 1.54 15.96 12.80
C VAL A 97 1.30 15.78 11.32
N LEU A 98 0.75 14.63 10.95
CA LEU A 98 0.37 14.31 9.58
C LEU A 98 -1.09 14.68 9.33
N ASP A 99 -1.30 15.38 8.22
CA ASP A 99 -2.62 15.72 7.67
C ASP A 99 -2.80 14.95 6.36
N ILE A 100 -3.65 13.94 6.44
CA ILE A 100 -4.01 13.01 5.35
C ILE A 100 -5.48 13.23 4.95
N GLY A 101 -5.90 12.68 3.81
CA GLY A 101 -7.27 12.79 3.30
C GLY A 101 -7.42 13.64 2.04
N TYR A 102 -6.32 14.19 1.50
CA TYR A 102 -6.35 14.96 0.25
C TYR A 102 -6.70 14.09 -0.96
N LEU A 103 -6.45 12.77 -0.89
CA LEU A 103 -6.80 11.82 -1.95
C LEU A 103 -7.96 10.88 -1.55
N HIS A 104 -8.70 11.22 -0.49
CA HIS A 104 -9.82 10.41 -0.03
C HIS A 104 -10.97 10.45 -1.05
N ARG A 105 -11.28 9.29 -1.64
CA ARG A 105 -12.31 9.14 -2.68
C ARG A 105 -13.57 8.42 -2.18
N GLY A 106 -13.62 8.03 -0.90
CA GLY A 106 -14.71 7.25 -0.34
C GLY A 106 -14.84 5.89 -1.01
N ILE A 107 -13.71 5.20 -1.24
CA ILE A 107 -13.63 3.93 -1.97
C ILE A 107 -14.46 2.85 -1.24
N GLU A 108 -14.41 2.82 0.10
CA GLU A 108 -15.22 1.91 0.91
C GLU A 108 -16.73 2.13 0.68
N LYS A 109 -17.15 3.39 0.49
CA LYS A 109 -18.55 3.72 0.22
C LYS A 109 -18.96 3.39 -1.21
N LEU A 110 -18.06 3.56 -2.17
CA LEU A 110 -18.29 3.12 -3.55
C LEU A 110 -18.44 1.61 -3.64
N ALA A 111 -17.70 0.85 -2.83
CA ALA A 111 -17.79 -0.60 -2.78
C ALA A 111 -19.21 -1.08 -2.43
N GLU A 112 -19.88 -0.44 -1.47
CA GLU A 112 -21.24 -0.79 -1.04
C GLU A 112 -22.30 -0.66 -2.15
N HIS A 113 -22.04 0.16 -3.17
CA HIS A 113 -22.96 0.40 -4.27
C HIS A 113 -22.63 -0.39 -5.55
N LYS A 114 -21.56 -1.20 -5.52
CA LYS A 114 -21.05 -1.96 -6.67
C LYS A 114 -21.11 -3.46 -6.40
N THR A 115 -21.20 -4.26 -7.46
CA THR A 115 -21.04 -5.71 -7.30
C THR A 115 -19.58 -6.05 -6.99
N TYR A 116 -19.33 -7.24 -6.44
CA TYR A 116 -17.97 -7.68 -6.11
C TYR A 116 -16.98 -7.62 -7.29
N GLN A 117 -17.48 -7.78 -8.51
CA GLN A 117 -16.66 -7.69 -9.72
C GLN A 117 -16.48 -6.27 -10.24
N GLU A 118 -17.55 -5.47 -10.24
CA GLU A 118 -17.47 -4.07 -10.63
C GLU A 118 -16.52 -3.27 -9.72
N PHE A 119 -16.28 -3.75 -8.51
CA PHE A 119 -15.35 -3.13 -7.57
C PHE A 119 -13.86 -3.41 -7.89
N MET A 120 -13.53 -4.47 -8.64
CA MET A 120 -12.13 -4.85 -8.94
C MET A 120 -11.26 -3.72 -9.53
N PRO A 121 -11.74 -2.88 -10.46
CA PRO A 121 -10.92 -1.79 -10.98
C PRO A 121 -10.58 -0.70 -9.94
N TYR A 122 -11.27 -0.67 -8.80
CA TYR A 122 -10.94 0.24 -7.70
C TYR A 122 -9.77 -0.30 -6.87
N THR A 123 -9.65 -1.62 -6.69
CA THR A 123 -8.52 -2.21 -5.96
C THR A 123 -7.19 -2.00 -6.70
N ASP A 124 -7.21 -2.04 -8.03
CA ASP A 124 -6.07 -1.64 -8.89
C ASP A 124 -5.59 -0.19 -8.63
N ARG A 125 -6.50 0.70 -8.21
CA ARG A 125 -6.24 2.15 -8.09
C ARG A 125 -5.96 2.61 -6.66
N MET A 126 -6.02 1.71 -5.68
CA MET A 126 -5.66 1.99 -4.30
C MET A 126 -4.15 2.10 -4.18
N ASP A 127 -3.44 0.96 -4.23
CA ASP A 127 -2.01 0.94 -4.51
C ASP A 127 -1.78 0.73 -6.00
N TYR A 128 -1.53 1.84 -6.68
CA TYR A 128 -1.27 1.86 -8.11
C TYR A 128 0.16 1.39 -8.47
N LEU A 129 0.98 1.02 -7.49
CA LEU A 129 2.30 0.41 -7.73
C LEU A 129 2.24 -1.10 -7.84
N SER A 130 1.37 -1.74 -7.04
CA SER A 130 1.16 -3.19 -7.02
C SER A 130 -0.30 -3.59 -7.29
N PRO A 131 -0.86 -3.20 -8.46
CA PRO A 131 -2.27 -3.44 -8.80
C PRO A 131 -2.66 -4.92 -8.71
N TYR A 132 -1.75 -5.81 -9.14
CA TYR A 132 -2.01 -7.24 -9.16
C TYR A 132 -2.17 -7.81 -7.74
N SER A 133 -1.29 -7.44 -6.81
CA SER A 133 -1.36 -7.89 -5.42
C SER A 133 -2.68 -7.45 -4.77
N ASN A 134 -3.12 -6.22 -5.01
CA ASN A 134 -4.41 -5.73 -4.49
C ASN A 134 -5.61 -6.51 -5.04
N ASN A 135 -5.59 -6.83 -6.33
CA ASN A 135 -6.66 -7.64 -6.91
C ASN A 135 -6.68 -9.06 -6.35
N VAL A 136 -5.50 -9.66 -6.13
CA VAL A 136 -5.41 -10.98 -5.51
C VAL A 136 -5.94 -10.95 -4.08
N ALA A 137 -5.60 -9.93 -3.30
CA ALA A 137 -6.13 -9.72 -1.95
C ALA A 137 -7.66 -9.66 -1.94
N TRP A 138 -8.24 -8.88 -2.86
CA TRP A 138 -9.68 -8.77 -3.03
C TRP A 138 -10.32 -10.10 -3.45
N CYS A 139 -9.74 -10.78 -4.45
CA CYS A 139 -10.25 -12.06 -4.92
C CYS A 139 -10.29 -13.09 -3.79
N LEU A 140 -9.18 -13.24 -3.05
CA LEU A 140 -9.09 -14.21 -1.96
C LEU A 140 -10.06 -13.89 -0.81
N ALA A 141 -10.28 -12.61 -0.51
CA ALA A 141 -11.25 -12.22 0.52
C ALA A 141 -12.69 -12.58 0.12
N VAL A 142 -13.04 -12.40 -1.16
CA VAL A 142 -14.36 -12.76 -1.70
C VAL A 142 -14.50 -14.28 -1.85
N GLU A 143 -13.46 -14.97 -2.33
CA GLU A 143 -13.41 -16.44 -2.46
C GLU A 143 -13.58 -17.11 -1.09
N LYS A 144 -12.91 -16.62 -0.04
CA LYS A 144 -13.10 -17.08 1.34
C LYS A 144 -14.50 -16.80 1.89
N LEU A 145 -15.14 -15.72 1.45
CA LEU A 145 -16.50 -15.38 1.85
C LEU A 145 -17.55 -16.27 1.18
N ALA A 146 -17.30 -16.67 -0.07
CA ALA A 146 -18.19 -17.47 -0.90
C ALA A 146 -17.88 -18.98 -0.88
N ASP A 147 -16.77 -19.39 -0.26
CA ASP A 147 -16.27 -20.78 -0.20
C ASP A 147 -15.94 -21.38 -1.59
N ILE A 148 -15.33 -20.56 -2.45
CA ILE A 148 -14.96 -20.92 -3.83
C ILE A 148 -13.52 -21.46 -3.84
N GLU A 149 -13.32 -22.70 -4.30
CA GLU A 149 -11.99 -23.25 -4.54
C GLU A 149 -11.44 -22.81 -5.90
N VAL A 150 -10.22 -22.29 -5.90
CA VAL A 150 -9.52 -21.83 -7.11
C VAL A 150 -8.60 -22.94 -7.62
N PRO A 151 -8.58 -23.24 -8.94
CA PRO A 151 -7.71 -24.27 -9.49
C PRO A 151 -6.22 -24.00 -9.27
N GLU A 152 -5.41 -25.06 -9.18
CA GLU A 152 -3.97 -24.96 -8.91
C GLU A 152 -3.24 -24.06 -9.91
N ARG A 153 -3.55 -24.17 -11.21
CA ARG A 153 -2.90 -23.35 -12.25
C ARG A 153 -3.18 -21.86 -12.04
N ALA A 154 -4.41 -21.50 -11.70
CA ALA A 154 -4.78 -20.13 -11.39
C ALA A 154 -4.03 -19.60 -10.15
N GLN A 155 -3.80 -20.46 -9.16
CA GLN A 155 -3.02 -20.09 -7.98
C GLN A 155 -1.55 -19.79 -8.33
N TRP A 156 -0.91 -20.63 -9.15
CA TRP A 156 0.47 -20.39 -9.63
C TRP A 156 0.60 -19.09 -10.43
N ILE A 157 -0.33 -18.84 -11.36
CA ILE A 157 -0.37 -17.61 -12.17
C ILE A 157 -0.48 -16.38 -11.26
N ARG A 158 -1.36 -16.42 -10.26
CA ARG A 158 -1.52 -15.32 -9.30
C ARG A 158 -0.26 -15.09 -8.49
N MET A 159 0.43 -16.14 -8.07
CA MET A 159 1.69 -16.03 -7.33
C MET A 159 2.78 -15.35 -8.16
N ILE A 160 2.99 -15.80 -9.40
CA ILE A 160 4.00 -15.22 -10.32
C ILE A 160 3.76 -13.73 -10.51
N MET A 161 2.52 -13.36 -10.83
CA MET A 161 2.18 -11.96 -11.08
C MET A 161 2.21 -11.10 -9.82
N SER A 162 1.90 -11.66 -8.65
CA SER A 162 2.02 -10.95 -7.37
C SER A 162 3.48 -10.66 -7.00
N GLU A 163 4.39 -11.60 -7.26
CA GLU A 163 5.82 -11.37 -7.04
C GLU A 163 6.42 -10.42 -8.10
N LEU A 164 5.97 -10.46 -9.36
CA LEU A 164 6.33 -9.42 -10.34
C LEU A 164 5.84 -8.02 -9.91
N ALA A 165 4.62 -7.93 -9.36
CA ALA A 165 4.11 -6.68 -8.80
C ALA A 165 4.91 -6.22 -7.56
N ARG A 166 5.39 -7.16 -6.73
CA ARG A 166 6.30 -6.86 -5.61
C ARG A 166 7.61 -6.26 -6.10
N ILE A 167 8.24 -6.86 -7.12
CA ILE A 167 9.46 -6.34 -7.74
C ILE A 167 9.21 -4.94 -8.30
N SER A 168 8.13 -4.74 -9.06
CA SER A 168 7.77 -3.42 -9.62
C SER A 168 7.64 -2.33 -8.54
N SER A 169 6.98 -2.65 -7.42
CA SER A 169 6.85 -1.72 -6.29
C SER A 169 8.20 -1.38 -5.66
N HIS A 170 9.05 -2.39 -5.41
CA HIS A 170 10.37 -2.15 -4.83
C HIS A 170 11.33 -1.40 -5.76
N CYS A 171 11.24 -1.62 -7.08
CA CYS A 171 12.00 -0.85 -8.06
C CYS A 171 11.63 0.63 -8.01
N LEU A 172 10.34 0.97 -7.98
CA LEU A 172 9.95 2.38 -7.87
C LEU A 172 10.39 2.97 -6.53
N TRP A 173 10.15 2.25 -5.43
CA TRP A 173 10.55 2.67 -4.10
C TRP A 173 12.05 3.02 -4.04
N LEU A 174 12.90 2.13 -4.57
CA LEU A 174 14.34 2.35 -4.61
C LEU A 174 14.71 3.55 -5.49
N GLY A 175 14.13 3.63 -6.69
CA GLY A 175 14.42 4.71 -7.64
C GLY A 175 14.04 6.09 -7.08
N VAL A 176 12.87 6.17 -6.46
CA VAL A 176 12.36 7.40 -5.85
C VAL A 176 13.13 7.74 -4.58
N GLY A 177 13.39 6.78 -3.69
CA GLY A 177 14.21 6.99 -2.48
C GLY A 177 15.62 7.47 -2.82
N MET A 178 16.20 7.00 -3.92
CA MET A 178 17.47 7.51 -4.44
C MET A 178 17.34 8.94 -4.97
N MET A 179 16.31 9.24 -5.76
CA MET A 179 16.05 10.58 -6.29
C MET A 179 15.91 11.61 -5.17
N ASP A 180 15.18 11.25 -4.12
CA ASP A 180 14.93 12.06 -2.94
C ASP A 180 16.20 12.32 -2.11
N ALA A 181 17.12 11.36 -2.06
CA ALA A 181 18.44 11.58 -1.49
C ALA A 181 19.39 12.37 -2.41
N GLY A 182 18.96 12.70 -3.64
CA GLY A 182 19.69 13.51 -4.63
C GLY A 182 20.32 12.73 -5.79
N ALA A 183 20.16 11.40 -5.86
CA ALA A 183 20.76 10.55 -6.89
C ALA A 183 19.77 10.24 -8.03
N VAL A 184 19.65 11.16 -8.99
CA VAL A 184 18.67 11.07 -10.09
C VAL A 184 18.93 9.91 -11.07
N SER A 185 20.20 9.50 -11.27
CA SER A 185 20.53 8.44 -12.23
C SER A 185 19.92 7.08 -11.84
N GLY A 186 19.83 6.77 -10.54
CA GLY A 186 19.26 5.51 -10.07
C GLY A 186 17.78 5.37 -10.41
N PHE A 187 17.02 6.47 -10.36
CA PHE A 187 15.63 6.52 -10.77
C PHE A 187 15.44 6.01 -12.20
N VAL A 188 16.24 6.49 -13.15
CA VAL A 188 16.12 6.10 -14.56
C VAL A 188 16.41 4.62 -14.77
N TRP A 189 17.42 4.07 -14.09
CA TRP A 189 17.76 2.64 -14.20
C TRP A 189 16.64 1.76 -13.65
N THR A 190 16.10 2.08 -12.48
CA THR A 190 14.99 1.31 -11.90
C THR A 190 13.71 1.38 -12.76
N PHE A 191 13.48 2.48 -13.47
CA PHE A 191 12.35 2.62 -14.39
C PHE A 191 12.49 1.77 -15.65
N GLN A 192 13.71 1.54 -16.13
CA GLN A 192 13.95 0.65 -17.26
C GLN A 192 13.47 -0.77 -16.93
N GLU A 193 13.87 -1.30 -15.77
CA GLU A 193 13.44 -2.64 -15.32
C GLU A 193 11.93 -2.69 -15.10
N ARG A 194 11.33 -1.59 -14.62
CA ARG A 194 9.87 -1.49 -14.46
C ARG A 194 9.13 -1.48 -15.80
N GLU A 195 9.72 -0.93 -16.86
CA GLU A 195 9.16 -0.94 -18.21
C GLU A 195 9.09 -2.36 -18.79
N GLU A 196 10.09 -3.20 -18.50
CA GLU A 196 10.08 -4.61 -18.90
C GLU A 196 8.95 -5.38 -18.21
N ILE A 197 8.75 -5.16 -16.90
CA ILE A 197 7.60 -5.71 -16.16
C ILE A 197 6.28 -5.23 -16.76
N TYR A 198 6.18 -3.96 -17.16
CA TYR A 198 4.96 -3.45 -17.80
C TYR A 198 4.67 -4.06 -19.16
N SER A 199 5.72 -4.39 -19.92
CA SER A 199 5.56 -5.10 -21.19
C SER A 199 5.02 -6.52 -20.96
N ILE A 200 5.44 -7.18 -19.88
CA ILE A 200 4.88 -8.48 -19.45
C ILE A 200 3.40 -8.31 -19.05
N MET A 201 3.07 -7.28 -18.27
CA MET A 201 1.69 -7.01 -17.86
C MET A 201 0.76 -6.71 -19.04
N ASP A 202 1.26 -5.99 -20.05
CA ASP A 202 0.53 -5.67 -21.27
C ASP A 202 0.19 -6.93 -22.08
N GLU A 203 1.16 -7.84 -22.23
CA GLU A 203 0.95 -9.10 -22.96
C GLU A 203 -0.07 -10.01 -22.23
N VAL A 204 -0.05 -10.04 -20.90
CA VAL A 204 -0.94 -10.91 -20.10
C VAL A 204 -2.37 -10.34 -20.01
N ALA A 205 -2.51 -9.06 -19.67
CA ALA A 205 -3.80 -8.46 -19.35
C ALA A 205 -4.35 -7.53 -20.44
N GLY A 206 -3.53 -7.13 -21.41
CA GLY A 206 -3.86 -6.07 -22.38
C GLY A 206 -3.83 -4.65 -21.78
N ALA A 207 -3.31 -4.50 -20.57
CA ALA A 207 -3.18 -3.22 -19.89
C ALA A 207 -1.88 -3.15 -19.09
N ARG A 208 -1.24 -1.99 -19.13
CA ARG A 208 0.08 -1.79 -18.52
C ARG A 208 0.04 -1.54 -17.00
N PHE A 209 -0.96 -0.81 -16.52
CA PHE A 209 -0.96 -0.25 -15.15
C PHE A 209 -2.14 -0.75 -14.30
N THR A 210 -3.33 -0.88 -14.87
CA THR A 210 -4.52 -1.38 -14.16
C THR A 210 -4.90 -2.73 -14.78
N VAL A 211 -4.32 -3.80 -14.24
CA VAL A 211 -4.26 -5.08 -14.92
C VAL A 211 -5.52 -5.92 -14.75
N SER A 212 -6.36 -5.74 -13.72
CA SER A 212 -7.68 -6.39 -13.55
C SER A 212 -7.79 -7.85 -14.05
N HIS A 213 -6.68 -8.61 -13.95
CA HIS A 213 -6.51 -9.90 -14.61
C HIS A 213 -6.94 -11.04 -13.69
N SER A 214 -6.64 -10.90 -12.40
CA SER A 214 -7.23 -11.75 -11.38
C SER A 214 -8.73 -11.48 -11.29
N ARG A 215 -9.52 -12.55 -11.32
CA ARG A 215 -10.98 -12.51 -11.19
C ARG A 215 -11.40 -13.45 -10.08
N ILE A 216 -12.55 -13.18 -9.46
CA ILE A 216 -13.10 -14.07 -8.44
C ILE A 216 -13.32 -15.46 -9.10
N GLY A 217 -12.79 -16.52 -8.48
CA GLY A 217 -12.84 -17.88 -8.99
C GLY A 217 -11.72 -18.28 -9.97
N GLY A 218 -10.72 -17.41 -10.16
CA GLY A 218 -9.50 -17.75 -10.92
C GLY A 218 -8.87 -16.58 -11.66
N VAL A 219 -8.63 -16.78 -12.96
CA VAL A 219 -7.91 -15.81 -13.79
C VAL A 219 -8.68 -15.54 -15.09
N ALA A 220 -8.61 -14.31 -15.59
CA ALA A 220 -9.29 -13.90 -16.81
C ALA A 220 -8.77 -14.66 -18.05
N ASN A 221 -7.46 -14.61 -18.30
CA ASN A 221 -6.81 -15.27 -19.43
C ASN A 221 -5.68 -16.17 -18.92
N ASP A 222 -5.35 -17.22 -19.68
CA ASP A 222 -4.15 -18.01 -19.42
C ASP A 222 -2.91 -17.28 -19.97
N PHE A 223 -1.73 -17.65 -19.49
CA PHE A 223 -0.48 -17.11 -20.03
C PHE A 223 -0.27 -17.54 -21.48
N SER A 224 0.07 -16.58 -22.34
CA SER A 224 0.58 -16.89 -23.67
C SER A 224 1.97 -17.53 -23.54
N PRO A 225 2.37 -18.43 -24.46
CA PRO A 225 3.73 -18.97 -24.47
C PRO A 225 4.80 -17.87 -24.48
N ARG A 226 4.51 -16.77 -25.18
CA ARG A 226 5.35 -15.57 -25.24
C ARG A 226 5.50 -14.90 -23.87
N ALA A 227 4.42 -14.78 -23.09
CA ALA A 227 4.50 -14.21 -21.74
C ALA A 227 5.42 -15.04 -20.84
N ILE A 228 5.38 -16.37 -20.95
CA ILE A 228 6.27 -17.27 -20.18
C ILE A 228 7.74 -17.04 -20.57
N GLU A 229 8.03 -16.93 -21.86
CA GLU A 229 9.39 -16.61 -22.34
C GLU A 229 9.88 -15.26 -21.82
N MET A 230 9.05 -14.21 -21.91
CA MET A 230 9.39 -12.88 -21.40
C MET A 230 9.65 -12.86 -19.89
N ILE A 231 8.88 -13.63 -19.11
CA ILE A 231 9.09 -13.74 -17.66
C ILE A 231 10.42 -14.46 -17.38
N ARG A 232 10.75 -15.51 -18.12
CA ARG A 232 12.04 -16.22 -17.98
C ARG A 232 13.22 -15.31 -18.30
N ASP A 233 13.16 -14.58 -19.41
CA ASP A 233 14.20 -13.64 -19.79
C ASP A 233 14.41 -12.55 -18.71
N PHE A 234 13.32 -12.04 -18.12
CA PHE A 234 13.40 -11.07 -17.03
C PHE A 234 14.04 -11.67 -15.77
N VAL A 235 13.62 -12.87 -15.38
CA VAL A 235 14.15 -13.59 -14.21
C VAL A 235 15.64 -13.86 -14.34
N ASP A 236 16.13 -14.22 -15.52
CA ASP A 236 17.54 -14.48 -15.76
C ASP A 236 18.38 -13.19 -15.70
N THR A 237 17.83 -12.06 -16.18
CA THR A 237 18.58 -10.80 -16.33
C THR A 237 18.57 -9.95 -15.04
N PHE A 238 17.49 -10.01 -14.26
CA PHE A 238 17.24 -9.10 -13.14
C PHE A 238 18.23 -9.24 -11.96
N PRO A 239 18.73 -10.43 -11.57
CA PRO A 239 19.74 -10.58 -10.52
C PRO A 239 21.02 -9.79 -10.80
N ASP A 240 21.47 -9.75 -12.04
CA ASP A 240 22.66 -8.99 -12.45
C ASP A 240 22.44 -7.47 -12.31
N ARG A 241 21.21 -7.00 -12.55
CA ARG A 241 20.81 -5.60 -12.36
C ARG A 241 20.83 -5.20 -10.90
N ILE A 242 20.27 -6.04 -10.02
CA ILE A 242 20.33 -5.84 -8.57
C ILE A 242 21.79 -5.79 -8.10
N ALA A 243 22.63 -6.73 -8.56
CA ALA A 243 24.05 -6.75 -8.20
C ALA A 243 24.78 -5.48 -8.64
N GLY A 244 24.42 -4.94 -9.81
CA GLY A 244 24.89 -3.65 -10.29
C GLY A 244 24.53 -2.49 -9.34
N TRP A 245 23.28 -2.42 -8.89
CA TRP A 245 22.82 -1.39 -7.94
C TRP A 245 23.48 -1.53 -6.57
N GLU A 246 23.60 -2.75 -6.05
CA GLU A 246 24.28 -3.05 -4.78
C GLU A 246 25.75 -2.64 -4.82
N GLY A 247 26.45 -2.94 -5.92
CA GLY A 247 27.85 -2.57 -6.10
C GLY A 247 28.10 -1.06 -6.02
N LEU A 248 27.10 -0.25 -6.39
CA LEU A 248 27.17 1.20 -6.44
C LEU A 248 26.70 1.84 -5.13
N LEU A 249 25.56 1.39 -4.59
CA LEU A 249 24.93 1.96 -3.40
C LEU A 249 25.60 1.52 -2.10
N ASN A 250 25.93 0.24 -1.96
CA ASN A 250 26.49 -0.28 -0.69
C ASN A 250 27.88 0.27 -0.40
N LYS A 251 28.62 0.66 -1.45
CA LYS A 251 29.94 1.29 -1.33
C LYS A 251 29.86 2.81 -1.19
N ASN A 252 28.71 3.42 -1.48
CA ASN A 252 28.56 4.87 -1.45
C ASN A 252 28.41 5.36 -0.01
N ARG A 253 29.45 6.04 0.49
CA ARG A 253 29.47 6.62 1.83
C ARG A 253 28.32 7.61 2.07
N ILE A 254 27.96 8.41 1.07
CA ILE A 254 26.89 9.43 1.19
C ILE A 254 25.55 8.74 1.45
N TRP A 255 25.27 7.66 0.72
CA TRP A 255 24.03 6.90 0.88
C TRP A 255 23.95 6.23 2.26
N VAL A 256 25.06 5.64 2.72
CA VAL A 256 25.10 5.00 4.04
C VAL A 256 24.96 6.03 5.15
N GLU A 257 25.66 7.16 5.10
CA GLU A 257 25.55 8.21 6.13
C GLU A 257 24.16 8.84 6.19
N ARG A 258 23.44 8.96 5.07
CA ARG A 258 22.08 9.51 5.03
C ARG A 258 20.99 8.56 5.54
N ASN A 259 21.24 7.26 5.57
CA ASN A 259 20.24 6.26 5.97
C ASN A 259 20.55 5.61 7.33
N LYS A 260 21.82 5.60 7.73
CA LYS A 260 22.25 4.91 8.95
C LYS A 260 21.77 5.66 10.19
N GLY A 261 21.01 4.98 11.04
CA GLY A 261 20.50 5.53 12.30
C GLY A 261 19.36 6.53 12.15
N VAL A 262 18.86 6.78 10.94
CA VAL A 262 17.73 7.66 10.68
C VAL A 262 16.42 6.88 10.79
N GLY A 263 15.43 7.44 11.49
CA GLY A 263 14.07 6.88 11.57
C GLY A 263 14.04 5.52 12.27
N ARG A 264 14.84 5.38 13.33
CA ARG A 264 15.00 4.13 14.06
C ARG A 264 13.73 3.77 14.81
N VAL A 265 13.27 2.52 14.64
CA VAL A 265 12.13 1.97 15.36
C VAL A 265 12.56 0.73 16.11
N THR A 266 12.28 0.67 17.40
CA THR A 266 12.54 -0.54 18.19
C THR A 266 11.48 -1.61 17.93
N LYS A 267 11.80 -2.86 18.25
CA LYS A 267 10.88 -4.01 18.08
C LYS A 267 9.54 -3.80 18.80
N GLU A 268 9.59 -3.24 20.01
CA GLU A 268 8.43 -3.01 20.87
C GLU A 268 7.55 -1.89 20.29
N GLU A 269 8.16 -0.77 19.90
CA GLU A 269 7.45 0.34 19.24
C GLU A 269 6.83 -0.09 17.91
N ALA A 270 7.53 -0.92 17.12
CA ALA A 270 7.01 -1.42 15.86
C ALA A 270 5.71 -2.23 16.05
N LEU A 271 5.63 -3.03 17.12
CA LEU A 271 4.44 -3.81 17.47
C LEU A 271 3.32 -2.92 18.03
N GLU A 272 3.64 -1.97 18.90
CA GLU A 272 2.65 -1.04 19.48
C GLU A 272 2.02 -0.13 18.42
N LEU A 273 2.82 0.34 17.45
CA LEU A 273 2.35 1.13 16.32
C LEU A 273 1.64 0.29 15.25
N GLY A 274 1.71 -1.03 15.35
CA GLY A 274 1.12 -1.95 14.37
C GLY A 274 1.79 -1.90 12.99
N LEU A 275 3.09 -1.58 12.92
CA LEU A 275 3.85 -1.59 11.66
C LEU A 275 3.74 -2.95 10.98
N THR A 276 3.69 -2.97 9.65
CA THR A 276 3.59 -4.22 8.88
C THR A 276 4.64 -4.31 7.78
N GLY A 277 4.91 -5.54 7.32
CA GLY A 277 5.78 -5.82 6.18
C GLY A 277 7.25 -5.47 6.36
N PRO A 278 7.90 -4.84 5.36
CA PRO A 278 9.32 -4.52 5.41
C PRO A 278 9.71 -3.66 6.62
N ASN A 279 8.82 -2.76 7.06
CA ASN A 279 9.08 -1.87 8.19
C ASN A 279 9.12 -2.64 9.52
N LEU A 280 8.25 -3.65 9.67
CA LEU A 280 8.22 -4.53 10.83
C LEU A 280 9.44 -5.47 10.85
N ARG A 281 9.77 -6.06 9.70
CA ARG A 281 10.93 -6.97 9.56
C ARG A 281 12.27 -6.26 9.66
N GLY A 282 12.34 -4.97 9.34
CA GLY A 282 13.52 -4.13 9.54
C GLY A 282 13.83 -3.86 11.02
N SER A 283 12.84 -4.06 11.89
CA SER A 283 12.91 -3.81 13.34
C SER A 283 13.11 -5.10 14.17
N GLY A 284 13.42 -6.23 13.51
CA GLY A 284 13.75 -7.50 14.17
C GLY A 284 12.56 -8.42 14.47
N VAL A 285 11.39 -8.18 13.87
CA VAL A 285 10.23 -9.07 13.98
C VAL A 285 10.12 -9.94 12.72
N PRO A 286 10.35 -11.26 12.79
CA PRO A 286 10.23 -12.16 11.65
C PRO A 286 8.74 -12.47 11.36
N TYR A 287 7.97 -11.48 10.91
CA TYR A 287 6.56 -11.65 10.54
C TYR A 287 6.36 -11.42 9.03
N ASP A 288 5.73 -12.39 8.36
CA ASP A 288 5.36 -12.34 6.93
C ASP A 288 4.13 -13.21 6.73
N VAL A 289 3.03 -12.63 6.25
CA VAL A 289 1.74 -13.36 6.12
C VAL A 289 1.90 -14.62 5.27
N ARG A 290 2.78 -14.61 4.26
CA ARG A 290 2.99 -15.76 3.36
C ARG A 290 3.50 -17.01 4.06
N ARG A 291 4.17 -16.88 5.21
CA ARG A 291 4.59 -18.03 6.04
C ARG A 291 3.69 -18.27 7.25
N PHE A 292 3.13 -17.22 7.84
CA PHE A 292 2.27 -17.35 9.02
C PHE A 292 0.91 -17.95 8.66
N GLU A 293 0.26 -17.40 7.64
CA GLU A 293 -0.99 -17.89 7.09
C GLU A 293 -0.82 -18.03 5.57
N PRO A 294 -0.18 -19.12 5.10
CA PRO A 294 0.05 -19.33 3.68
C PRO A 294 -1.30 -19.37 2.94
N TYR A 295 -1.44 -18.46 1.99
CA TYR A 295 -2.51 -18.43 1.01
C TYR A 295 -1.97 -18.96 -0.33
N LEU A 296 -2.86 -19.38 -1.24
CA LEU A 296 -2.46 -20.03 -2.49
C LEU A 296 -1.50 -21.21 -2.21
N LYS A 297 -0.40 -21.34 -2.97
CA LYS A 297 0.63 -22.38 -2.81
C LYS A 297 1.97 -21.85 -2.29
N TYR A 298 1.95 -20.80 -1.46
CA TYR A 298 3.18 -20.26 -0.85
C TYR A 298 3.85 -21.26 0.11
N ASP A 299 3.12 -22.26 0.60
CA ASP A 299 3.60 -23.38 1.40
C ASP A 299 4.48 -24.36 0.62
N GLU A 300 4.25 -24.49 -0.69
CA GLU A 300 5.04 -25.37 -1.56
C GLU A 300 6.38 -24.73 -1.98
N VAL A 301 6.53 -23.41 -1.90
CA VAL A 301 7.72 -22.67 -2.40
C VAL A 301 8.72 -22.40 -1.28
N ASP A 302 10.02 -22.63 -1.56
CA ASP A 302 11.09 -22.36 -0.60
C ASP A 302 11.67 -20.95 -0.81
N PHE A 303 11.38 -20.05 0.13
CA PHE A 303 11.96 -18.70 0.20
C PHE A 303 12.35 -18.36 1.64
N THR A 304 13.40 -17.55 1.79
CA THR A 304 13.87 -17.08 3.11
C THR A 304 13.31 -15.69 3.39
N ILE A 305 12.78 -15.45 4.59
CA ILE A 305 12.33 -14.12 4.98
C ILE A 305 13.55 -13.31 5.46
N PRO A 306 13.91 -12.21 4.80
CA PRO A 306 14.96 -11.33 5.30
C PRO A 306 14.47 -10.60 6.55
N VAL A 307 15.31 -10.55 7.57
CA VAL A 307 15.04 -9.85 8.83
C VAL A 307 16.31 -9.13 9.24
N ARG A 308 16.15 -7.89 9.73
CA ARG A 308 17.25 -7.07 10.24
C ARG A 308 16.85 -6.55 11.61
N GLU A 309 17.82 -6.29 12.49
CA GLU A 309 17.57 -5.90 13.89
C GLU A 309 17.79 -4.40 14.15
N GLU A 310 18.38 -3.67 13.20
CA GLU A 310 18.85 -2.30 13.42
C GLU A 310 17.69 -1.29 13.51
N GLY A 311 16.59 -1.54 12.80
CA GLY A 311 15.38 -0.72 12.82
C GLY A 311 15.48 0.60 12.03
N ASP A 312 16.59 0.86 11.34
CA ASP A 312 16.85 2.10 10.62
C ASP A 312 16.43 2.03 9.13
N CYS A 313 16.46 3.18 8.46
CA CYS A 313 16.19 3.27 7.02
C CYS A 313 17.14 2.40 6.19
N LEU A 314 18.38 2.24 6.62
CA LEU A 314 19.37 1.41 5.95
C LEU A 314 19.01 -0.09 6.02
N ALA A 315 18.56 -0.59 7.17
CA ALA A 315 18.07 -1.95 7.33
C ALA A 315 16.87 -2.23 6.43
N ARG A 316 15.92 -1.30 6.35
CA ARG A 316 14.76 -1.41 5.45
C ARG A 316 15.19 -1.43 3.97
N TYR A 317 16.25 -0.72 3.63
CA TYR A 317 16.84 -0.78 2.29
C TYR A 317 17.42 -2.15 1.95
N PHE A 318 18.28 -2.69 2.81
CA PHE A 318 18.82 -4.04 2.58
C PHE A 318 17.72 -5.09 2.54
N LEU A 319 16.71 -4.96 3.38
CA LEU A 319 15.60 -5.88 3.45
C LEU A 319 14.79 -5.93 2.16
N ARG A 320 14.48 -4.76 1.56
CA ARG A 320 13.78 -4.71 0.26
C ARG A 320 14.62 -5.24 -0.90
N LEU A 321 15.93 -5.03 -0.89
CA LEU A 321 16.82 -5.65 -1.87
C LEU A 321 16.83 -7.18 -1.74
N ASP A 322 16.93 -7.68 -0.51
CA ASP A 322 16.87 -9.11 -0.21
C ASP A 322 15.50 -9.68 -0.62
N GLU A 323 14.39 -8.97 -0.38
CA GLU A 323 13.05 -9.36 -0.85
C GLU A 323 12.96 -9.46 -2.37
N MET A 324 13.54 -8.52 -3.13
CA MET A 324 13.57 -8.62 -4.59
C MET A 324 14.28 -9.90 -5.05
N LYS A 325 15.41 -10.25 -4.43
CA LYS A 325 16.13 -11.50 -4.74
C LYS A 325 15.29 -12.74 -4.39
N GLN A 326 14.58 -12.73 -3.27
CA GLN A 326 13.69 -13.83 -2.91
C GLN A 326 12.47 -13.92 -3.84
N SER A 327 11.97 -12.79 -4.32
CA SER A 327 10.85 -12.73 -5.27
C SER A 327 11.23 -13.39 -6.59
N VAL A 328 12.44 -13.13 -7.10
CA VAL A 328 12.98 -13.82 -8.28
C VAL A 328 13.04 -15.32 -8.06
N ARG A 329 13.58 -15.77 -6.92
CA ARG A 329 13.67 -17.19 -6.56
C ARG A 329 12.28 -17.86 -6.46
N ILE A 330 11.26 -17.13 -5.99
CA ILE A 330 9.87 -17.63 -5.97
C ILE A 330 9.36 -17.79 -7.41
N ILE A 331 9.58 -16.80 -8.27
CA ILE A 331 9.13 -16.85 -9.67
C ILE A 331 9.76 -18.03 -10.42
N GLU A 332 11.07 -18.26 -10.26
CA GLU A 332 11.77 -19.42 -10.82
C GLU A 332 11.09 -20.74 -10.43
N GLN A 333 10.85 -20.92 -9.12
CA GLN A 333 10.22 -22.14 -8.60
C GLN A 333 8.78 -22.31 -9.08
N CYS A 334 8.03 -21.21 -9.19
CA CYS A 334 6.66 -21.23 -9.72
C CYS A 334 6.64 -21.61 -11.20
N LEU A 335 7.61 -21.15 -12.00
CA LEU A 335 7.72 -21.50 -13.42
C LEU A 335 8.06 -22.97 -13.64
N ASP A 336 8.91 -23.55 -12.77
CA ASP A 336 9.29 -24.96 -12.85
C ASP A 336 8.18 -25.92 -12.43
N ARG A 337 7.33 -25.50 -11.50
CA ARG A 337 6.23 -26.33 -10.94
C ARG A 337 4.88 -26.12 -11.60
N MET A 338 4.81 -25.25 -12.60
CA MET A 338 3.55 -24.89 -13.23
C MET A 338 2.92 -26.10 -13.92
N THR A 339 1.77 -26.53 -13.41
CA THR A 339 0.98 -27.62 -14.00
C THR A 339 0.06 -27.11 -15.10
N GLU A 340 -0.17 -27.93 -16.12
CA GLU A 340 -1.27 -27.73 -17.06
C GLU A 340 -2.60 -28.04 -16.33
N GLY A 341 -3.60 -27.19 -16.50
CA GLY A 341 -4.86 -27.32 -15.79
C GLY A 341 -5.84 -26.19 -16.12
N PRO A 342 -7.07 -26.27 -15.60
CA PRO A 342 -8.05 -25.20 -15.79
C PRO A 342 -7.61 -23.93 -15.06
N ILE A 343 -7.89 -22.77 -15.66
CA ILE A 343 -7.58 -21.44 -15.09
C ILE A 343 -8.74 -20.86 -14.26
N ARG A 344 -9.87 -21.57 -14.18
CA ARG A 344 -11.11 -21.13 -13.53
C ARG A 344 -11.74 -22.29 -12.80
N SER A 345 -12.46 -22.00 -11.71
CA SER A 345 -13.34 -22.99 -11.08
C SER A 345 -14.34 -23.54 -12.12
N ASP A 346 -14.60 -24.84 -12.07
CA ASP A 346 -15.51 -25.53 -13.00
C ASP A 346 -16.99 -25.22 -12.71
N ASP A 347 -17.33 -24.52 -11.62
CA ASP A 347 -18.70 -24.06 -11.34
C ASP A 347 -19.01 -22.72 -12.04
N ALA A 348 -19.80 -22.79 -13.11
CA ALA A 348 -20.24 -21.65 -13.90
C ALA A 348 -21.14 -20.66 -13.12
N LYS A 349 -21.59 -20.99 -11.90
CA LYS A 349 -22.29 -20.02 -11.03
C LYS A 349 -21.32 -19.12 -10.25
N GLU A 350 -20.09 -19.57 -10.07
CA GLU A 350 -19.11 -18.94 -9.18
C GLU A 350 -18.00 -18.24 -9.95
N ALA A 351 -17.75 -18.66 -11.20
CA ALA A 351 -16.79 -18.08 -12.12
C ALA A 351 -17.41 -17.79 -13.51
N TYR A 352 -16.75 -16.94 -14.29
CA TYR A 352 -17.15 -16.69 -15.67
C TYR A 352 -16.98 -17.96 -16.54
N PRO A 353 -18.01 -18.39 -17.26
CA PRO A 353 -17.90 -19.52 -18.19
C PRO A 353 -16.93 -19.21 -19.34
N SER A 354 -16.40 -20.25 -19.97
CA SER A 354 -15.56 -20.08 -21.16
C SER A 354 -16.37 -19.49 -22.32
N LYS A 355 -15.76 -18.66 -23.18
CA LYS A 355 -16.49 -18.08 -24.31
C LYS A 355 -16.98 -19.15 -25.29
N GLU A 356 -16.26 -20.26 -25.41
CA GLU A 356 -16.73 -21.43 -26.17
C GLU A 356 -18.02 -22.00 -25.56
N GLU A 357 -18.04 -22.22 -24.25
CA GLU A 357 -19.23 -22.74 -23.55
C GLU A 357 -20.43 -21.78 -23.62
N VAL A 358 -20.20 -20.47 -23.58
CA VAL A 358 -21.25 -19.44 -23.76
C VAL A 358 -21.86 -19.49 -25.16
N TYR A 359 -21.06 -19.73 -26.21
CA TYR A 359 -21.56 -19.76 -27.58
C TYR A 359 -22.24 -21.07 -27.96
N TYR A 360 -21.84 -22.19 -27.35
CA TYR A 360 -22.32 -23.51 -27.73
C TYR A 360 -23.32 -24.14 -26.75
N SER A 361 -23.44 -23.65 -25.52
CA SER A 361 -24.42 -24.13 -24.53
C SER A 361 -25.38 -23.04 -24.08
N MET A 362 -26.65 -23.41 -23.89
CA MET A 362 -27.65 -22.48 -23.37
C MET A 362 -27.39 -22.18 -21.88
N GLU A 363 -26.98 -23.19 -21.10
CA GLU A 363 -26.62 -23.02 -19.70
C GLU A 363 -25.47 -22.01 -19.54
N GLY A 364 -24.39 -22.14 -20.32
CA GLY A 364 -23.26 -21.22 -20.29
C GLY A 364 -23.66 -19.78 -20.56
N MET A 365 -24.58 -19.55 -21.50
CA MET A 365 -25.11 -18.21 -21.76
C MET A 365 -25.96 -17.66 -20.62
N ILE A 366 -26.81 -18.49 -19.99
CA ILE A 366 -27.59 -18.09 -18.80
C ILE A 366 -26.65 -17.73 -17.65
N HIS A 367 -25.61 -18.52 -17.43
CA HIS A 367 -24.61 -18.28 -16.40
C HIS A 367 -23.80 -17.00 -16.65
N ASP A 368 -23.33 -16.74 -17.88
CA ASP A 368 -22.64 -15.49 -18.24
C ASP A 368 -23.53 -14.26 -17.99
N PHE A 369 -24.81 -14.35 -18.33
CA PHE A 369 -25.79 -13.28 -18.11
C PHE A 369 -26.02 -13.02 -16.61
N MET A 370 -26.31 -14.08 -15.84
CA MET A 370 -26.58 -13.96 -14.40
C MET A 370 -25.35 -13.48 -13.63
N TYR A 371 -24.17 -13.96 -14.00
CA TYR A 371 -22.92 -13.59 -13.34
C TYR A 371 -22.50 -12.14 -13.67
N THR A 372 -22.84 -11.64 -14.85
CA THR A 372 -22.62 -10.22 -15.20
C THR A 372 -23.59 -9.28 -14.48
N ASP A 373 -24.86 -9.66 -14.33
CA ASP A 373 -25.90 -8.81 -13.71
C ASP A 373 -25.87 -8.86 -12.17
N VAL A 374 -25.87 -10.07 -11.61
CA VAL A 374 -25.94 -10.30 -10.16
C VAL A 374 -24.55 -10.49 -9.55
N GLY A 375 -23.66 -11.21 -10.24
CA GLY A 375 -22.34 -11.59 -9.73
C GLY A 375 -22.40 -12.69 -8.67
N THR A 376 -21.27 -12.89 -7.98
CA THR A 376 -21.16 -13.81 -6.85
C THR A 376 -22.07 -13.35 -5.71
N VAL A 377 -22.86 -14.28 -5.15
CA VAL A 377 -23.79 -14.01 -4.03
C VAL A 377 -23.35 -14.80 -2.80
N PRO A 378 -22.48 -14.25 -1.95
CA PRO A 378 -22.03 -14.92 -0.73
C PRO A 378 -23.17 -15.07 0.28
N PRO A 379 -23.13 -16.07 1.17
CA PRO A 379 -24.20 -16.31 2.13
C PRO A 379 -24.53 -15.09 3.00
N LYS A 380 -25.82 -14.91 3.30
CA LYS A 380 -26.30 -13.79 4.13
C LYS A 380 -25.71 -13.86 5.54
N GLY A 381 -25.11 -12.77 5.99
CA GLY A 381 -24.48 -12.67 7.31
C GLY A 381 -23.06 -13.23 7.36
N ALA A 382 -22.54 -13.75 6.25
CA ALA A 382 -21.13 -14.11 6.15
C ALA A 382 -20.26 -12.87 6.31
N HIS A 383 -19.17 -13.02 7.06
CA HIS A 383 -18.13 -12.03 7.20
C HIS A 383 -16.78 -12.71 7.15
N SER A 384 -15.83 -12.10 6.47
CA SER A 384 -14.47 -12.62 6.34
C SER A 384 -13.47 -11.48 6.51
N TYR A 385 -12.38 -11.76 7.20
CA TYR A 385 -11.12 -11.02 7.05
C TYR A 385 -10.16 -11.94 6.32
N HIS A 386 -9.55 -11.42 5.27
CA HIS A 386 -8.42 -12.07 4.62
C HIS A 386 -7.36 -11.02 4.34
N ALA A 387 -6.14 -11.35 4.68
CA ALA A 387 -4.98 -10.51 4.48
C ALA A 387 -3.94 -11.23 3.63
N ILE A 388 -3.24 -10.45 2.82
CA ILE A 388 -2.09 -10.90 2.05
C ILE A 388 -0.88 -10.06 2.43
N GLU A 389 0.31 -10.58 2.15
CA GLU A 389 1.54 -9.78 2.22
C GLU A 389 1.68 -9.00 0.91
N GLY A 390 1.26 -7.73 0.89
CA GLY A 390 1.63 -6.79 -0.18
C GLY A 390 3.12 -6.42 -0.12
N PRO A 391 3.67 -5.71 -1.13
CA PRO A 391 5.04 -5.18 -1.07
C PRO A 391 5.26 -4.19 0.08
N LYS A 392 4.18 -3.53 0.53
CA LYS A 392 4.22 -2.53 1.60
C LYS A 392 3.93 -3.10 2.98
N GLY A 393 3.36 -4.32 3.05
CA GLY A 393 2.98 -5.00 4.27
C GLY A 393 1.62 -5.68 4.18
N GLU A 394 0.97 -5.90 5.32
CA GLU A 394 -0.26 -6.67 5.44
C GLU A 394 -1.45 -5.88 4.87
N LEU A 395 -1.88 -6.24 3.66
CA LEU A 395 -3.08 -5.71 3.02
C LEU A 395 -4.27 -6.62 3.32
N GLY A 396 -5.25 -6.09 4.04
CA GLY A 396 -6.41 -6.85 4.50
C GLY A 396 -7.74 -6.30 3.99
N PHE A 397 -8.67 -7.18 3.65
CA PHE A 397 -10.05 -6.84 3.36
C PHE A 397 -10.98 -7.50 4.37
N TYR A 398 -11.77 -6.69 5.06
CA TYR A 398 -12.88 -7.15 5.88
C TYR A 398 -14.18 -6.93 5.11
N LEU A 399 -14.86 -8.03 4.82
CA LEU A 399 -16.10 -8.05 4.04
C LEU A 399 -17.26 -8.51 4.90
N THR A 400 -18.44 -7.92 4.69
CA THR A 400 -19.71 -8.40 5.24
C THR A 400 -20.72 -8.53 4.11
N SER A 401 -21.38 -9.68 4.00
CA SER A 401 -22.42 -9.95 3.00
C SER A 401 -23.82 -9.86 3.64
N ASP A 402 -24.75 -9.23 2.92
CA ASP A 402 -26.19 -9.25 3.23
C ASP A 402 -26.95 -10.34 2.45
N GLY A 403 -26.25 -11.18 1.69
CA GLY A 403 -26.83 -12.19 0.80
C GLY A 403 -27.20 -11.65 -0.57
N THR A 404 -26.72 -10.46 -0.94
CA THR A 404 -26.83 -9.91 -2.30
C THR A 404 -25.48 -9.98 -3.02
N GLY A 405 -25.47 -9.69 -4.32
CA GLY A 405 -24.23 -9.60 -5.10
C GLY A 405 -23.38 -8.35 -4.82
N ARG A 406 -23.80 -7.53 -3.85
CA ARG A 406 -23.12 -6.31 -3.41
C ARG A 406 -22.65 -6.49 -1.98
N PRO A 407 -21.44 -6.05 -1.62
CA PRO A 407 -21.00 -6.11 -0.25
C PRO A 407 -21.81 -5.13 0.59
N TRP A 408 -22.32 -5.59 1.74
CA TRP A 408 -23.00 -4.73 2.70
C TRP A 408 -22.05 -3.70 3.29
N ARG A 409 -20.84 -4.15 3.62
CA ARG A 409 -19.77 -3.30 4.12
C ARG A 409 -18.42 -3.87 3.71
N VAL A 410 -17.54 -2.98 3.28
CA VAL A 410 -16.13 -3.25 3.01
C VAL A 410 -15.30 -2.35 3.90
N ARG A 411 -14.36 -2.94 4.64
CA ARG A 411 -13.34 -2.19 5.37
C ARG A 411 -11.97 -2.66 4.91
N ILE A 412 -11.12 -1.73 4.53
CA ILE A 412 -9.82 -2.03 3.92
C ILE A 412 -8.73 -1.67 4.94
N ASN A 413 -7.96 -2.67 5.36
CA ASN A 413 -6.76 -2.49 6.15
C ASN A 413 -5.58 -2.27 5.20
N ALA A 414 -5.05 -1.04 5.14
CA ALA A 414 -4.00 -0.68 4.19
C ALA A 414 -2.67 -0.56 4.94
N PRO A 415 -1.61 -1.28 4.54
CA PRO A 415 -0.27 -1.13 5.12
C PRO A 415 0.23 0.31 5.07
N SER A 416 -0.03 1.04 3.98
CA SER A 416 0.38 2.45 3.87
C SER A 416 -0.20 3.34 4.97
N PHE A 417 -1.45 3.11 5.39
CA PHE A 417 -2.08 3.89 6.45
C PHE A 417 -1.42 3.63 7.82
N THR A 418 -1.21 2.37 8.16
CA THR A 418 -0.61 1.98 9.44
C THR A 418 0.86 2.36 9.50
N ASN A 419 1.59 2.22 8.39
CA ASN A 419 2.99 2.62 8.30
C ASN A 419 3.17 4.15 8.36
N LEU A 420 2.26 4.93 7.78
CA LEU A 420 2.29 6.40 7.86
C LEU A 420 2.09 6.91 9.29
N GLN A 421 1.28 6.25 10.11
CA GLN A 421 1.11 6.65 11.51
C GLN A 421 2.45 6.65 12.27
N ALA A 422 3.33 5.70 11.97
CA ALA A 422 4.62 5.59 12.63
C ALA A 422 5.61 6.69 12.21
N MET A 423 5.39 7.36 11.07
CA MET A 423 6.24 8.48 10.63
C MET A 423 6.22 9.61 11.66
N GLU A 424 5.09 9.85 12.32
CA GLU A 424 5.01 10.87 13.37
C GLU A 424 5.98 10.62 14.52
N HIS A 425 6.19 9.34 14.89
CA HIS A 425 7.14 8.94 15.93
C HIS A 425 8.58 8.96 15.41
N MET A 426 8.80 8.51 14.17
CA MET A 426 10.13 8.45 13.55
C MET A 426 10.74 9.82 13.29
N LEU A 427 9.94 10.88 13.16
CA LEU A 427 10.43 12.23 12.88
C LEU A 427 10.86 13.00 14.13
N GLU A 428 10.40 12.61 15.33
CA GLU A 428 10.70 13.34 16.55
C GLU A 428 12.18 13.17 16.93
N GLY A 429 12.91 14.28 17.01
CA GLY A 429 14.35 14.34 17.29
C GLY A 429 15.27 14.28 16.06
N GLU A 430 14.72 14.06 14.86
CA GLU A 430 15.49 14.02 13.62
C GLU A 430 15.63 15.42 12.99
N MET A 431 16.54 15.56 12.02
CA MET A 431 16.68 16.82 11.27
C MET A 431 15.63 16.93 10.16
N VAL A 432 15.31 18.16 9.74
CA VAL A 432 14.36 18.40 8.63
C VAL A 432 14.73 17.66 7.34
N ALA A 433 16.03 17.58 7.03
CA ALA A 433 16.52 16.87 5.85
C ALA A 433 16.24 15.36 5.90
N ASP A 434 16.16 14.77 7.09
CA ASP A 434 15.93 13.35 7.30
C ASP A 434 14.46 12.95 7.10
N THR A 435 13.55 13.94 7.17
CA THR A 435 12.13 13.76 6.89
C THR A 435 11.90 13.13 5.52
N VAL A 436 12.65 13.58 4.50
CA VAL A 436 12.54 13.08 3.13
C VAL A 436 12.95 11.62 3.02
N VAL A 437 14.02 11.23 3.72
CA VAL A 437 14.53 9.86 3.73
C VAL A 437 13.58 8.94 4.48
N ILE A 438 12.98 9.40 5.59
CA ILE A 438 12.00 8.66 6.37
C ILE A 438 10.72 8.42 5.55
N ILE A 439 10.21 9.44 4.85
CA ILE A 439 9.06 9.30 3.95
C ILE A 439 9.38 8.28 2.86
N GLY A 440 10.52 8.44 2.18
CA GLY A 440 10.97 7.50 1.15
C GLY A 440 11.08 6.08 1.70
N SER A 441 11.66 5.90 2.88
CA SER A 441 11.85 4.61 3.54
C SER A 441 10.55 3.88 3.90
N LEU A 442 9.47 4.60 4.26
CA LEU A 442 8.18 3.98 4.57
C LEU A 442 7.42 3.52 3.32
N ASP A 443 7.76 4.05 2.15
CA ASP A 443 7.09 3.78 0.87
C ASP A 443 5.57 4.05 0.86
N PRO A 444 5.09 5.23 1.31
CA PRO A 444 3.67 5.49 1.42
C PRO A 444 3.05 5.76 0.04
N VAL A 445 1.95 5.06 -0.27
CA VAL A 445 1.08 5.42 -1.41
C VAL A 445 -0.20 6.04 -0.88
N MET A 446 -0.36 7.34 -1.16
CA MET A 446 -1.48 8.12 -0.62
C MET A 446 -2.85 7.61 -1.11
N GLY A 447 -2.90 6.97 -2.28
CA GLY A 447 -4.14 6.36 -2.81
C GLY A 447 -4.67 5.20 -1.97
N GLU A 448 -3.78 4.55 -1.21
CA GLU A 448 -4.09 3.43 -0.34
C GLU A 448 -4.27 3.88 1.12
N ALA A 449 -3.56 4.94 1.53
CA ALA A 449 -3.73 5.56 2.84
C ALA A 449 -5.11 6.25 2.95
N ASP A 450 -5.49 6.99 1.91
CA ASP A 450 -6.74 7.76 1.86
C ASP A 450 -7.86 6.96 1.17
N LYS A 451 -8.50 6.07 1.93
CA LYS A 451 -9.57 5.17 1.47
C LYS A 451 -10.96 5.78 1.55
#